data_AF-A0A7H8XG92-F1
#
_entry.id   AF-A0A7H8XG92-F1
#
_cell.length_a   1.000
_cell.length_b   1.000
_cell.length_c   1.000
_cell.angle_alpha   90.00
_cell.angle_beta   90.00
_cell.angle_gamma   90.00
#
_symmetry.space_group_name_H-M   'P 1'
#
loop_
_entity.id
_entity.type
_entity.pdbx_description
1 polymer ?
#
loop_
_entity_poly.entity_id
_entity_poly.type
_entity_poly.pdbx_seq_one_letter_code
_entity_poly.pdbx_strand_id
1 'polypeptide(L)'
;MLNEARWFAPEPEVRHAFSLCRVREAGTPDEWYDLLGVVRVPVDLHAPDKLRAGLPPWALATLAAGEYGFGRYHAGYSTLDEDGEPDKSLASEDINWSGSGVLVPAEQRSNS
;
A
#
# COMPACT_ATOMS: atom_id res chain seq x y z
N MET A 1 -7.13 -11.12 51.60
CA MET A 1 -7.01 -10.00 50.64
C MET A 1 -5.88 -10.36 49.68
N LEU A 2 -6.18 -11.09 48.61
CA LEU A 2 -5.17 -11.47 47.61
C LEU A 2 -5.12 -10.35 46.57
N ASN A 3 -3.94 -9.75 46.43
CA ASN A 3 -3.62 -8.75 45.43
C ASN A 3 -3.89 -9.32 44.04
N GLU A 4 -4.89 -8.78 43.34
CA GLU A 4 -5.11 -9.03 41.93
C GLU A 4 -4.00 -8.33 41.14
N ALA A 5 -2.95 -9.08 40.79
CA ALA A 5 -2.01 -8.65 39.78
C ALA A 5 -2.77 -8.58 38.46
N ARG A 6 -3.25 -7.37 38.12
CA ARG A 6 -3.87 -7.05 36.84
C ARG A 6 -2.79 -7.14 35.78
N TRP A 7 -2.64 -8.33 35.19
CA TRP A 7 -1.84 -8.55 34.00
C TRP A 7 -2.46 -7.73 32.87
N PHE A 8 -1.88 -6.57 32.59
CA PHE A 8 -2.12 -5.91 31.31
C PHE A 8 -1.39 -6.76 30.27
N ALA A 9 -2.14 -7.58 29.55
CA ALA A 9 -1.64 -8.09 28.28
C ALA A 9 -1.25 -6.84 27.45
N PRO A 10 -0.03 -6.76 26.92
CA PRO A 10 0.28 -5.71 25.96
C PRO A 10 -0.75 -5.80 24.84
N GLU A 11 -1.29 -4.65 24.41
CA GLU A 11 -2.17 -4.61 23.25
C GLU A 11 -1.47 -5.33 22.08
N PRO A 12 -2.19 -6.17 21.31
CA PRO A 12 -1.59 -6.86 20.19
C PRO A 12 -0.91 -5.85 19.28
N GLU A 13 0.35 -6.12 18.93
CA GLU A 13 1.12 -5.27 18.02
C GLU A 13 0.35 -5.16 16.71
N VAL A 14 -0.21 -3.98 16.43
CA VAL A 14 -0.89 -3.72 15.18
C VAL A 14 0.13 -3.94 14.07
N ARG A 15 -0.17 -4.88 13.18
CA ARG A 15 0.73 -5.21 12.06
C ARG A 15 0.43 -4.29 10.90
N HIS A 16 1.46 -3.91 10.18
CA HIS A 16 1.37 -2.97 9.07
C HIS A 16 1.93 -3.60 7.80
N ALA A 17 1.33 -3.29 6.65
CA ALA A 17 1.80 -3.80 5.38
C ALA A 17 1.62 -2.81 4.23
N PHE A 18 2.52 -2.93 3.25
CA PHE A 18 2.29 -2.39 1.93
C PHE A 18 1.82 -3.50 1.00
N SER A 19 0.87 -3.18 0.13
CA SER A 19 0.37 -4.05 -0.92
C SER A 19 0.47 -3.36 -2.27
N LEU A 20 0.66 -4.15 -3.32
CA LEU A 20 0.67 -3.69 -4.71
C LEU A 20 -0.25 -4.60 -5.52
N CYS A 21 -1.21 -4.00 -6.19
CA CYS A 21 -2.14 -4.68 -7.08
C CYS A 21 -2.04 -4.11 -8.50
N ARG A 22 -2.29 -4.93 -9.50
CA ARG A 22 -2.65 -4.45 -10.84
C ARG A 22 -4.14 -4.19 -10.89
N VAL A 23 -4.55 -3.04 -11.41
CA VAL A 23 -5.95 -2.71 -11.64
C VAL A 23 -6.36 -3.29 -13.01
N ARG A 24 -7.42 -4.08 -13.02
CA ARG A 24 -8.03 -4.67 -14.23
C ARG A 24 -9.34 -3.97 -14.53
N GLU A 25 -9.66 -3.83 -15.81
CA GLU A 25 -10.89 -3.15 -16.28
C GLU A 25 -11.10 -1.77 -15.61
N ALA A 26 -10.01 -1.02 -15.48
CA ALA A 26 -9.98 0.24 -14.73
C ALA A 26 -11.03 1.24 -15.24
N GLY A 27 -11.82 1.79 -14.31
CA GLY A 27 -12.89 2.75 -14.64
C GLY A 27 -14.17 2.11 -15.18
N THR A 28 -14.31 0.79 -15.11
CA THR A 28 -15.54 0.07 -15.45
C THR A 28 -16.22 -0.51 -14.19
N PRO A 29 -17.50 -0.91 -14.26
CA PRO A 29 -18.17 -1.62 -13.18
C PRO A 29 -17.50 -2.97 -12.82
N ASP A 30 -16.74 -3.54 -13.75
CA ASP A 30 -16.02 -4.81 -13.58
C ASP A 30 -14.58 -4.57 -13.09
N GLU A 31 -14.28 -3.43 -12.47
CA GLU A 31 -12.94 -3.15 -11.93
C GLU A 31 -12.59 -4.13 -10.80
N TRP A 32 -11.41 -4.74 -10.90
CA TRP A 32 -10.88 -5.61 -9.85
C TRP A 32 -9.35 -5.50 -9.71
N TYR A 33 -8.85 -6.00 -8.58
CA TYR A 33 -7.47 -5.85 -8.15
C TYR A 33 -6.78 -7.20 -8.12
N ASP A 34 -5.73 -7.34 -8.94
CA ASP A 34 -4.89 -8.54 -9.06
C ASP A 34 -3.65 -8.35 -8.17
N LEU A 35 -3.58 -9.03 -7.04
CA LEU A 35 -2.53 -8.83 -6.03
C LEU A 35 -1.18 -9.33 -6.54
N LEU A 36 -0.19 -8.44 -6.55
CA LEU A 36 1.17 -8.71 -7.05
C LEU A 36 2.17 -8.94 -5.93
N GLY A 37 2.02 -8.23 -4.82
CA GLY A 37 2.95 -8.32 -3.71
C GLY A 37 2.42 -7.68 -2.44
N VAL A 38 2.82 -8.25 -1.31
CA VAL A 38 2.59 -7.72 0.04
C VAL A 38 3.89 -7.80 0.82
N VAL A 39 4.24 -6.74 1.55
CA VAL A 39 5.35 -6.76 2.50
C VAL A 39 4.89 -6.21 3.83
N ARG A 40 5.24 -6.89 4.92
CA ARG A 40 5.06 -6.35 6.27
C ARG A 40 6.10 -5.27 6.53
N VAL A 41 5.67 -4.14 7.06
CA VAL A 41 6.54 -3.01 7.37
C VAL A 41 6.64 -2.82 8.89
N PRO A 42 7.85 -2.67 9.44
CA PRO A 42 8.02 -2.38 10.85
C PRO A 42 7.52 -0.96 11.15
N VAL A 43 6.82 -0.79 12.27
CA VAL A 43 6.31 0.54 12.66
C VAL A 43 7.33 1.26 13.52
N ASP A 44 7.80 2.42 13.05
CA ASP A 44 8.44 3.40 13.92
C ASP A 44 7.36 4.29 14.54
N LEU A 45 7.02 4.02 15.81
CA LEU A 45 6.01 4.77 16.57
C LEU A 45 6.37 6.25 16.76
N HIS A 46 7.64 6.61 16.60
CA HIS A 46 8.09 8.00 16.71
C HIS A 46 7.96 8.79 15.40
N ALA A 47 7.69 8.11 14.28
CA ALA A 47 7.58 8.75 12.97
C ALA A 47 6.62 8.00 12.02
N PRO A 48 5.33 7.85 12.38
CA PRO A 48 4.37 7.09 11.58
C PRO A 48 4.20 7.65 10.15
N ASP A 49 4.36 8.96 9.97
CA ASP A 49 4.28 9.61 8.66
C ASP A 49 5.40 9.17 7.69
N LYS A 50 6.56 8.73 8.23
CA LYS A 50 7.65 8.21 7.38
C LYS A 50 7.28 6.90 6.71
N LEU A 51 6.43 6.09 7.34
CA LEU A 51 5.95 4.84 6.73
C LEU A 51 5.04 5.15 5.55
N ARG A 52 4.13 6.11 5.69
CA ARG A 52 3.28 6.55 4.58
C ARG A 52 4.13 7.03 3.40
N ALA A 53 5.18 7.82 3.65
CA ALA A 53 6.10 8.30 2.62
C ALA A 53 6.91 7.18 1.94
N GLY A 54 7.03 6.00 2.57
CA GLY A 54 7.73 4.84 2.04
C GLY A 54 6.92 4.02 1.02
N LEU A 55 5.60 4.21 0.95
CA LEU A 55 4.72 3.47 0.03
C LEU A 55 5.08 3.69 -1.46
N PRO A 56 5.14 4.95 -1.98
CA PRO A 56 5.52 5.19 -3.38
C PRO A 56 6.87 4.56 -3.79
N PRO A 57 8.00 4.81 -3.07
CA PRO A 57 9.28 4.28 -3.50
C PRO A 57 9.33 2.74 -3.45
N TRP A 58 8.66 2.11 -2.48
CA TRP A 58 8.53 0.65 -2.44
C TRP A 58 7.73 0.10 -3.63
N ALA A 59 6.59 0.71 -3.96
CA ALA A 59 5.75 0.29 -5.07
C ALA A 59 6.48 0.39 -6.41
N LEU A 60 7.18 1.50 -6.65
CA LEU A 60 7.98 1.71 -7.86
C LEU A 60 9.15 0.72 -7.97
N ALA A 61 9.85 0.46 -6.87
CA ALA A 61 10.92 -0.55 -6.85
C ALA A 61 10.38 -1.95 -7.16
N THR A 62 9.21 -2.30 -6.62
CA THR A 62 8.55 -3.58 -6.88
C THR A 62 8.12 -3.69 -8.35
N LEU A 63 7.56 -2.62 -8.93
CA LEU A 63 7.18 -2.57 -10.34
C LEU A 63 8.39 -2.77 -11.27
N ALA A 64 9.49 -2.07 -10.98
CA ALA A 64 10.72 -2.15 -11.76
C ALA A 64 11.39 -3.53 -11.64
N ALA A 65 11.45 -4.11 -10.44
CA ALA A 65 12.09 -5.40 -10.19
C ALA A 65 11.29 -6.59 -10.74
N GLY A 66 9.96 -6.50 -10.74
CA GLY A 66 9.09 -7.56 -11.24
C GLY A 66 8.85 -7.54 -12.76
N GLU A 67 9.51 -6.62 -13.49
CA GLU A 67 9.37 -6.44 -14.94
C GLU A 67 7.90 -6.32 -15.40
N TYR A 68 7.07 -5.71 -14.54
CA TYR A 68 5.64 -5.57 -14.82
C TYR A 68 5.43 -4.60 -15.99
N GLY A 69 4.62 -5.02 -16.97
CA GLY A 69 4.36 -4.26 -18.19
C GLY A 69 3.44 -3.05 -18.01
N PHE A 70 3.03 -2.46 -19.13
CA PHE A 70 2.13 -1.31 -19.14
C PHE A 70 0.80 -1.58 -18.40
N GLY A 71 0.36 -0.61 -17.59
CA GLY A 71 -0.94 -0.68 -16.92
C GLY A 71 -1.14 0.32 -15.79
N ARG A 72 -2.31 0.24 -15.14
CA ARG A 72 -2.63 0.93 -13.90
C ARG A 72 -2.43 -0.02 -12.72
N TYR A 73 -1.81 0.49 -11.68
CA TYR A 73 -1.48 -0.23 -10.46
C TYR A 73 -1.98 0.56 -9.27
N HIS A 74 -2.31 -0.15 -8.20
CA HIS A 74 -2.75 0.41 -6.93
C HIS A 74 -1.82 -0.04 -5.83
N ALA A 75 -1.17 0.90 -5.16
CA ALA A 75 -0.35 0.65 -3.99
C ALA A 75 -1.16 1.03 -2.74
N GLY A 76 -1.19 0.15 -1.75
CA GLY A 76 -1.91 0.35 -0.49
C GLY A 76 -0.97 0.26 0.71
N TYR A 77 -1.24 1.06 1.74
CA TYR A 77 -0.67 0.92 3.07
C TYR A 77 -1.82 0.69 4.04
N SER A 78 -1.82 -0.46 4.72
CA SER A 78 -2.87 -0.83 5.67
C SER A 78 -2.31 -1.39 6.97
N THR A 79 -3.14 -1.37 8.02
CA THR A 79 -2.99 -2.30 9.13
C THR A 79 -3.48 -3.69 8.71
N LEU A 80 -3.01 -4.71 9.41
CA LEU A 80 -3.46 -6.09 9.26
C LEU A 80 -4.14 -6.56 10.55
N ASP A 81 -5.18 -7.37 10.42
CA ASP A 81 -5.83 -8.09 11.52
C ASP A 81 -4.97 -9.28 11.99
N GLU A 82 -5.54 -10.14 12.84
CA GLU A 82 -4.88 -11.33 13.40
C GLU A 82 -4.61 -12.44 12.36
N ASP A 83 -5.40 -12.49 11.30
CA ASP A 83 -5.23 -13.42 10.18
C ASP A 83 -4.21 -12.91 9.15
N GLY A 84 -3.83 -11.63 9.25
CA GLY A 84 -2.91 -10.99 8.35
C GLY A 84 -3.59 -10.38 7.12
N GLU A 85 -4.91 -10.26 7.17
CA GLU A 85 -5.72 -9.60 6.16
C GLU A 85 -5.78 -8.09 6.42
N PRO A 86 -5.96 -7.26 5.39
CA PRO A 86 -6.10 -5.81 5.57
C PRO A 86 -7.29 -5.45 6.47
N ASP A 87 -7.02 -4.73 7.57
CA ASP A 87 -8.03 -4.22 8.50
C ASP A 87 -8.39 -2.76 8.19
N LYS A 88 -7.42 -1.84 8.24
CA LYS A 88 -7.63 -0.41 7.99
C LYS A 88 -6.69 0.12 6.93
N SER A 89 -7.24 0.78 5.91
CA SER A 89 -6.45 1.53 4.94
C SER A 89 -5.94 2.83 5.55
N LEU A 90 -4.63 3.07 5.45
CA LEU A 90 -3.93 4.24 6.00
C LEU A 90 -3.50 5.19 4.89
N ALA A 91 -3.07 4.68 3.74
CA ALA A 91 -2.76 5.46 2.55
C ALA A 91 -2.87 4.59 1.30
N SER A 92 -3.05 5.24 0.15
CA SER A 92 -3.01 4.57 -1.14
C SER A 92 -2.50 5.51 -2.22
N GLU A 93 -2.04 4.91 -3.31
CA GLU A 93 -1.55 5.63 -4.49
C GLU A 93 -1.86 4.83 -5.75
N ASP A 94 -2.42 5.51 -6.74
CA ASP A 94 -2.60 4.94 -8.08
C ASP A 94 -1.42 5.32 -8.97
N ILE A 95 -0.85 4.31 -9.62
CA ILE A 95 0.34 4.43 -10.45
C ILE A 95 0.00 4.00 -11.87
N ASN A 96 0.09 4.94 -12.81
CA ASN A 96 0.10 4.61 -14.23
C ASN A 96 1.54 4.29 -14.63
N TRP A 97 1.78 3.07 -15.11
CA TRP A 97 3.12 2.54 -15.37
C TRP A 97 3.28 2.18 -16.84
N SER A 98 4.41 2.56 -17.43
CA SER A 98 4.72 2.31 -18.84
C SER A 98 5.28 0.91 -19.11
N GLY A 99 5.70 0.19 -18.06
CA GLY A 99 6.58 -0.98 -18.15
C GLY A 99 8.00 -0.68 -17.66
N SER A 100 8.42 0.59 -17.65
CA SER A 100 9.77 1.00 -17.23
C SER A 100 9.81 2.31 -16.42
N GLY A 101 8.70 3.03 -16.33
CA GLY A 101 8.60 4.30 -15.62
C GLY A 101 7.17 4.74 -15.36
N VAL A 102 6.99 5.71 -14.47
CA VAL A 102 5.69 6.34 -14.20
C VAL A 102 5.26 7.18 -15.40
N LEU A 103 4.01 7.01 -15.81
CA LEU A 103 3.36 7.84 -16.82
C LEU A 103 2.83 9.10 -16.16
N VAL A 104 3.41 10.24 -16.55
CA VAL A 104 2.92 11.56 -16.17
C VAL A 104 2.04 12.09 -17.31
N PRO A 105 0.78 12.46 -17.04
CA PRO A 105 -0.05 13.11 -18.06
C PRO A 105 0.66 14.33 -18.62
N ALA A 106 0.74 14.46 -19.94
CA ALA A 106 1.18 15.70 -20.55
C ALA A 106 0.19 16.81 -20.18
N GLU A 107 0.69 17.94 -19.67
CA GLU A 107 -0.15 19.09 -19.41
C GLU A 107 -0.93 19.43 -20.69
N GLN A 108 -2.26 19.53 -20.58
CA GLN A 108 -3.09 20.04 -21.67
C GLN A 108 -2.62 21.47 -21.95
N ARG A 109 -1.85 21.66 -23.04
CA ARG A 109 -1.62 22.99 -23.58
C ARG A 109 -2.99 23.57 -23.93
N SER A 110 -3.49 24.45 -23.07
CA SER A 110 -4.64 25.28 -23.38
C SER A 110 -4.20 26.18 -24.55
N ASN A 111 -4.56 25.82 -25.78
CA ASN A 111 -4.50 26.77 -26.88
C ASN A 111 -5.45 27.91 -26.50
N SER A 112 -4.85 29.07 -26.23
CA SER A 112 -5.54 30.34 -25.95
C SER A 112 -6.27 30.86 -27.19
#